data_AF-A0A7C5C6Y7-F1
#
_entry.id   AF-A0A7C5C6Y7-F1
#
_cell.length_a   1.000
_cell.length_b   1.000
_cell.length_c   1.000
_cell.angle_alpha   90.00
_cell.angle_beta   90.00
_cell.angle_gamma   90.00
#
_symmetry.space_group_name_H-M   'P 1'
#
loop_
_entity.id
_entity.type
_entity.pdbx_description
1 polymer ?
#
loop_
_entity_poly.entity_id
_entity_poly.type
_entity_poly.pdbx_seq_one_letter_code
_entity_poly.pdbx_strand_id
1 'polypeptide(L)' 'MGKEQKHYKAFISYSHVDEAFGSWLHKELEKYKIPKKLREDYPHLPKTLYPIFRDRYELNAGDTQGS' A
#
# COMPACT_ATOMS: atom_id res chain seq x y z
N MET A 1 5.57 2.99 25.14
CA MET A 1 4.60 2.54 24.12
C MET A 1 5.33 2.40 22.80
N GLY A 2 5.68 1.16 22.41
CA GLY A 2 6.38 0.91 21.15
C GLY A 2 5.48 1.22 19.97
N LYS A 3 5.87 2.17 19.12
CA LYS A 3 5.16 2.40 17.86
C LYS A 3 5.40 1.18 16.99
N GLU A 4 4.35 0.41 16.75
CA GLU A 4 4.35 -0.70 15.82
C GLU A 4 4.54 -0.13 14.41
N GLN A 5 5.80 -0.06 13.96
CA GLN A 5 6.15 0.41 12.62
C GLN A 5 5.63 -0.64 11.64
N LYS A 6 4.41 -0.45 11.13
CA LYS A 6 3.87 -1.28 10.07
C LYS A 6 4.79 -1.14 8.85
N HIS A 7 5.60 -2.17 8.58
CA HIS A 7 6.45 -2.22 7.40
C HIS A 7 5.57 -2.43 6.17
N TYR A 8 5.18 -1.33 5.53
CA TYR A 8 4.48 -1.33 4.25
C TYR A 8 5.48 -1.56 3.12
N LYS A 9 5.12 -2.43 2.16
CA LYS A 9 6.00 -2.74 1.02
C LYS A 9 5.84 -1.77 -0.14
N ALA A 10 4.67 -1.16 -0.25
CA ALA A 10 4.32 -0.18 -1.27
C ALA A 10 3.24 0.76 -0.73
N PHE A 11 3.18 1.96 -1.30
CA PHE A 11 2.14 2.95 -1.08
C PHE A 11 1.50 3.32 -2.41
N ILE A 12 0.20 3.60 -2.39
CA ILE A 12 -0.56 4.12 -3.54
C ILE A 12 -1.27 5.37 -3.11
N SER A 13 -1.06 6.47 -3.85
CA SER A 13 -1.78 7.73 -3.71
C SER A 13 -2.66 7.95 -4.94
N TYR A 14 -3.93 8.23 -4.74
CA TYR A 14 -4.89 8.56 -5.80
C TYR A 14 -5.83 9.68 -5.34
N SER A 15 -6.32 10.48 -6.28
CA SER A 15 -7.28 11.56 -6.00
C SER A 15 -8.68 10.98 -5.78
N HIS A 16 -9.52 11.68 -4.99
CA HIS A 16 -10.87 11.22 -4.64
C HIS A 16 -11.77 10.96 -5.87
N VAL A 17 -11.55 11.73 -6.95
CA VAL A 17 -12.21 11.53 -8.25
C VAL A 17 -12.00 10.14 -8.84
N ASP A 18 -10.92 9.46 -8.42
CA ASP A 18 -10.52 8.13 -8.87
C ASP A 18 -10.69 7.07 -7.78
N GLU A 19 -11.57 7.27 -6.78
CA GLU A 19 -11.75 6.31 -5.68
C GLU A 19 -12.11 4.90 -6.17
N ALA A 20 -12.96 4.81 -7.20
CA ALA A 20 -13.31 3.54 -7.83
C ALA A 20 -12.07 2.85 -8.43
N PHE A 21 -11.21 3.61 -9.11
CA PHE A 21 -9.96 3.13 -9.67
C PHE A 21 -8.95 2.74 -8.58
N GLY A 22 -8.81 3.54 -7.53
CA GLY A 22 -7.92 3.25 -6.39
C GLY A 22 -8.35 2.00 -5.62
N SER A 23 -9.65 1.78 -5.44
CA SER A 23 -10.22 0.57 -4.83
C SER A 23 -9.98 -0.68 -5.69
N TRP A 24 -10.17 -0.56 -7.02
CA TRP A 24 -9.84 -1.63 -7.96
C TRP A 24 -8.35 -1.94 -7.96
N LEU A 25 -7.50 -0.92 -8.07
CA LEU A 25 -6.05 -1.06 -8.12
C LEU A 25 -5.48 -1.67 -6.85
N HIS A 26 -5.99 -1.26 -5.68
CA HIS A 26 -5.59 -1.83 -4.40
C HIS A 26 -5.92 -3.34 -4.34
N LYS A 27 -7.14 -3.74 -4.71
CA LYS A 27 -7.54 -5.15 -4.78
C LYS A 27 -6.70 -5.96 -5.76
N GLU A 28 -6.41 -5.40 -6.93
CA GLU A 28 -5.61 -6.08 -7.94
C GLU A 28 -4.16 -6.24 -7.47
N LEU A 29 -3.58 -5.23 -6.83
CA LEU A 29 -2.21 -5.32 -6.30
C LEU A 29 -2.10 -6.24 -5.08
N GLU A 30 -3.13 -6.36 -4.26
CA GLU A 30 -3.20 -7.37 -3.20
C GLU A 30 -3.25 -8.80 -3.76
N LYS A 31 -3.95 -9.00 -4.88
CA LYS A 31 -4.00 -10.29 -5.59
C LYS A 31 -2.78 -10.56 -6.46
N TYR A 32 -2.08 -9.50 -6.86
CA TYR A 32 -0.93 -9.59 -7.76
C TYR A 32 0.23 -10.33 -7.08
N LYS A 33 0.44 -11.57 -7.50
CA LYS A 33 1.58 -12.38 -7.09
C LYS A 33 2.71 -12.16 -8.09
N ILE A 34 3.89 -11.79 -7.59
CA ILE A 34 5.04 -11.61 -8.46
C ILE A 34 5.40 -12.98 -9.07
N PRO A 35 5.39 -13.12 -10.41
CA PRO A 35 5.67 -14.39 -11.06
C PRO A 35 7.08 -14.86 -10.71
N LYS A 36 7.23 -16.18 -10.50
CA LYS A 36 8.49 -16.77 -10.03
C LYS A 36 9.68 -16.38 -10.92
N LYS A 37 9.48 -16.37 -12.24
CA LYS A 37 10.50 -15.99 -13.22
C LYS A 37 11.06 -14.58 -12.96
N LEU A 38 10.19 -13.62 -12.65
CA LEU A 38 10.63 -12.25 -12.31
C LEU A 38 11.38 -12.19 -10.97
N ARG A 39 11.06 -13.07 -10.01
CA ARG A 39 11.85 -13.18 -8.77
C ARG A 39 13.19 -13.91 -8.97
N GLU A 40 13.33 -14.68 -10.03
CA GLU A 40 14.61 -15.33 -10.38
C GLU A 40 15.57 -14.30 -10.98
N ASP A 41 15.06 -13.41 -11.83
CA ASP A 41 15.80 -12.24 -12.32
C ASP A 41 16.08 -11.21 -11.21
N TYR A 42 15.13 -11.03 -10.27
CA TYR A 42 15.22 -10.04 -9.20
C TYR A 42 14.99 -10.69 -7.82
N PRO A 43 16.02 -11.31 -7.20
CA PRO A 43 15.89 -12.08 -5.96
C PRO A 43 15.53 -11.23 -4.73
N HIS A 44 15.69 -9.90 -4.81
CA HIS A 44 15.29 -8.96 -3.76
C HIS A 44 13.78 -8.64 -3.78
N LEU A 45 13.05 -9.04 -4.82
CA LEU A 45 11.62 -8.77 -4.89
C LEU A 45 10.82 -9.67 -3.94
N PRO A 46 9.83 -9.10 -3.23
CA PRO A 46 8.97 -9.88 -2.35
C PRO A 46 8.06 -10.83 -3.15
N LYS A 47 7.58 -11.91 -2.53
CA LYS A 47 6.64 -12.84 -3.19
C LYS A 47 5.30 -12.19 -3.55
N THR A 48 4.90 -11.19 -2.76
CA THR A 48 3.67 -10.41 -2.89
C THR A 48 3.95 -8.98 -2.43
N LEU A 49 3.21 -8.03 -2.98
CA LEU A 49 3.30 -6.62 -2.62
C LEU A 49 2.55 -6.29 -1.32
N TYR A 50 1.96 -7.29 -0.65
CA TYR A 50 1.24 -7.14 0.61
C TYR A 50 2.18 -6.90 1.81
N PRO A 51 1.84 -6.01 2.76
CA PRO A 51 0.69 -5.09 2.77
C PRO A 51 0.97 -3.79 2.00
N ILE A 52 -0.04 -3.31 1.26
CA ILE A 52 0.02 -2.05 0.52
C ILE A 52 -0.77 -0.98 1.28
N PHE A 53 -0.13 0.15 1.54
CA PHE A 53 -0.80 1.29 2.17
C PHE A 53 -1.64 2.04 1.14
N ARG A 54 -2.92 2.24 1.46
CA ARG A 54 -3.87 2.98 0.65
C ARG A 54 -4.02 4.38 1.23
N ASP A 55 -3.36 5.35 0.61
CA ASP A 55 -3.50 6.75 0.99
C ASP A 55 -4.77 7.28 0.34
N ARG A 56 -5.86 7.25 1.13
CA ARG A 56 -7.05 8.02 0.78
C ARG A 56 -6.70 9.46 1.09
N TYR A 57 -6.64 10.31 0.07
CA TYR A 57 -6.51 11.76 0.22
C TYR A 57 -7.80 12.33 0.82
N GLU A 58 -8.15 11.89 2.02
CA GLU A 58 -8.90 12.71 2.95
C GLU A 58 -7.81 13.35 3.80
N LEU A 59 -7.69 14.66 3.74
CA LEU A 59 -7.11 15.47 4.81
C LEU A 59 -7.93 15.22 6.10
N ASN A 60 -7.95 14.00 6.63
CA ASN A 60 -8.25 13.78 8.03
C ASN A 60 -6.96 14.15 8.76
N ALA A 61 -6.86 15.46 9.00
CA ALA A 61 -6.24 16.04 10.17
C ALA A 61 -5.62 14.99 11.09
N GLY A 62 -4.32 14.73 10.90
CA GLY A 62 -3.46 14.46 12.04
C GLY A 62 -3.24 15.76 12.83
N ASP A 63 -4.31 16.52 13.08
CA ASP A 63 -4.28 17.70 13.92
C ASP A 63 -4.53 17.21 15.35
N THR A 64 -3.42 17.12 16.07
CA THR A 64 -3.28 17.39 17.49
C THR A 64 -4.50 17.10 18.39
N GLN A 65 -4.45 15.99 19.13
CA GLN A 65 -4.88 16.04 20.53
C GLN A 65 -4.02 15.10 21.37
N GLY A 66 -2.82 15.58 21.71
CA GLY A 66 -2.22 15.25 22.99
C GLY A 66 -2.80 16.21 24.01
N SER A 67 -3.69 15.70 24.87
CA SER A 67 -4.03 16.30 26.17
C SER A 67 -3.49 15.39 27.26
#